data_AF-A0A940WPG6-F1
#
_entry.id   AF-A0A940WPG6-F1
#
_cell.length_a   1.000
_cell.length_b   1.000
_cell.length_c   1.000
_cell.angle_alpha   90.00
_cell.angle_beta   90.00
_cell.angle_gamma   90.00
#
_symmetry.space_group_name_H-M   'P 1'
#
loop_
_entity.id
_entity.type
_entity.pdbx_description
1 polymer ?
#
loop_
_entity_poly.entity_id
_entity_poly.type
_entity_poly.pdbx_seq_one_letter_code
_entity_poly.pdbx_strand_id
1 'polypeptide(L)' 'MLDYSYLDLYLPRGTTREVARQIMTEHAEYGDWELERLRLYPDGSRRVRLRRKIIKASRTL' A
#
# COMPACT_ATOMS: atom_id res chain seq x y z
N MET A 1 -10.39 12.35 15.13
CA MET A 1 -9.31 11.33 15.07
C MET A 1 -9.22 10.88 13.61
N LEU A 2 -8.06 11.02 12.95
CA LEU A 2 -7.89 10.58 11.56
C LEU A 2 -7.91 9.05 11.55
N ASP A 3 -8.89 8.49 10.87
CA ASP A 3 -9.07 7.04 10.71
C ASP A 3 -8.38 6.62 9.41
N TYR A 4 -7.60 5.55 9.45
CA TYR A 4 -6.81 5.07 8.31
C TYR A 4 -7.24 3.65 7.93
N SER A 5 -7.36 3.40 6.63
CA SER A 5 -7.42 2.04 6.10
C SER A 5 -6.02 1.56 5.78
N TYR A 6 -5.81 0.24 5.90
CA TYR A 6 -4.53 -0.41 5.63
C TYR A 6 -4.68 -1.50 4.58
N LEU A 7 -3.67 -1.63 3.73
CA LEU A 7 -3.55 -2.69 2.73
C LEU A 7 -2.16 -3.33 2.87
N ASP A 8 -2.14 -4.62 3.18
CA ASP A 8 -0.90 -5.40 3.23
C ASP A 8 -0.74 -6.18 1.92
N LEU A 9 0.39 -5.97 1.23
CA LEU A 9 0.77 -6.66 0.01
C LEU A 9 1.96 -7.56 0.27
N TYR A 10 1.89 -8.77 -0.28
CA TYR A 10 3.02 -9.69 -0.32
C TYR A 10 3.55 -9.79 -1.73
N LEU A 11 4.84 -9.50 -1.91
CA LEU A 11 5.54 -9.64 -3.18
C LEU A 11 6.49 -10.84 -3.05
N PRO A 12 6.30 -11.90 -3.85
CA PRO A 12 7.13 -13.09 -3.76
C PRO A 12 8.57 -12.80 -4.16
N ARG A 13 9.45 -13.73 -3.79
CA ARG A 13 10.82 -13.75 -4.33
C ARG A 13 10.78 -13.78 -5.87
N GLY A 14 11.68 -13.03 -6.50
CA GLY A 14 11.72 -12.91 -7.97
C GLY A 14 10.89 -11.74 -8.53
N THR A 15 10.02 -11.11 -7.73
CA THR A 15 9.46 -9.81 -8.13
C THR A 15 10.58 -8.78 -8.24
N THR A 16 10.78 -8.23 -9.43
CA THR A 16 11.81 -7.22 -9.66
C THR A 16 11.45 -5.92 -8.92
N ARG A 17 12.44 -5.06 -8.72
CA ARG A 17 12.21 -3.76 -8.07
C ARG A 17 11.27 -2.86 -8.88
N GLU A 18 11.34 -2.93 -10.21
CA GLU A 18 10.47 -2.17 -11.11
C GLU A 18 9.02 -2.63 -11.03
N VAL A 19 8.78 -3.95 -11.06
CA VAL A 19 7.42 -4.49 -10.90
C VAL A 19 6.85 -4.14 -9.52
N ALA A 20 7.66 -4.26 -8.46
CA ALA A 20 7.26 -3.84 -7.12
C ALA A 20 6.88 -2.35 -7.07
N ARG A 21 7.67 -1.49 -7.74
CA ARG A 21 7.39 -0.04 -7.85
C ARG A 21 6.09 0.20 -8.58
N GLN A 22 5.87 -0.47 -9.72
CA GLN A 22 4.66 -0.32 -10.52
C GLN A 22 3.41 -0.69 -9.70
N ILE A 23 3.41 -1.83 -9.02
CA ILE A 23 2.30 -2.26 -8.15
C ILE A 23 1.99 -1.19 -7.09
N MET A 24 3.02 -0.66 -6.42
CA MET A 24 2.82 0.40 -5.42
C MET A 24 2.29 1.69 -6.06
N THR A 25 2.78 2.07 -7.25
CA THR A 25 2.31 3.25 -7.98
C THR A 25 0.86 3.10 -8.41
N GLU A 26 0.45 1.95 -8.94
CA GLU A 26 -0.95 1.71 -9.31
C GLU A 26 -1.89 1.84 -8.09
N HIS A 27 -1.51 1.31 -6.93
CA HIS A 27 -2.28 1.52 -5.71
C HIS A 27 -2.35 3.01 -5.31
N ALA A 28 -1.25 3.74 -5.43
CA ALA A 28 -1.22 5.16 -5.13
C ALA A 28 -2.13 5.97 -6.07
N GLU A 29 -2.07 5.68 -7.37
CA GLU A 29 -2.85 6.39 -8.41
C GLU A 29 -4.36 6.11 -8.32
N TYR A 30 -4.77 4.86 -8.10
CA TYR A 30 -6.19 4.48 -8.15
C TYR A 30 -6.90 4.44 -6.80
N GLY A 31 -6.17 4.46 -5.69
CA GLY A 31 -6.76 4.28 -4.36
C GLY A 31 -6.29 5.24 -3.29
N ASP A 32 -5.51 6.26 -3.66
CA ASP A 32 -4.87 7.23 -2.76
C ASP A 32 -4.07 6.51 -1.64
N TRP A 33 -3.47 5.38 -2.00
CA TRP A 33 -2.68 4.59 -1.07
C TRP A 33 -1.28 5.17 -0.95
N GLU A 34 -0.86 5.45 0.28
CA GLU A 34 0.47 5.92 0.62
C GLU A 34 1.30 4.78 1.21
N LEU A 35 2.59 4.72 0.89
CA LEU A 35 3.51 3.74 1.48
C LEU A 35 3.68 4.01 2.98
N GLU A 36 3.26 3.08 3.83
CA GLU A 36 3.51 3.14 5.27
C GLU A 36 4.80 2.39 5.65
N ARG A 37 4.94 1.15 5.18
CA ARG A 37 6.07 0.29 5.55
C ARG A 37 6.44 -0.63 4.40
N LEU A 38 7.73 -0.78 4.16
CA LEU A 38 8.29 -1.75 3.24
C LEU A 38 9.33 -2.60 3.98
N ARG A 39 9.22 -3.93 3.89
CA ARG A 39 10.22 -4.87 4.41
C ARG A 39 10.66 -5.82 3.31
N LEU A 40 11.96 -5.83 3.02
CA LEU A 40 12.61 -6.84 2.20
C LEU A 40 13.16 -7.93 3.13
N TYR A 41 12.88 -9.18 2.80
CA TYR A 41 13.38 -10.34 3.54
C TYR A 41 14.62 -10.94 2.85
N PRO A 42 15.47 -11.68 3.59
CA PRO A 42 16.67 -12.31 3.03
C PRO A 42 16.39 -13.29 1.88
N ASP A 43 15.19 -13.89 1.84
CA ASP A 43 14.74 -14.78 0.76
C ASP A 43 14.36 -14.04 -0.54
N GLY A 44 14.44 -12.69 -0.52
CA GLY A 44 14.11 -11.82 -1.64
C GLY A 44 12.63 -11.45 -1.74
N SER A 45 11.78 -11.97 -0.85
CA SER A 45 10.38 -11.56 -0.77
C SER A 45 10.22 -10.19 -0.12
N ARG A 46 9.12 -9.49 -0.39
CA ARG A 46 8.79 -8.21 0.24
C ARG A 46 7.41 -8.24 0.86
N ARG A 47 7.26 -7.61 2.01
CA ARG A 47 5.95 -7.21 2.54
C ARG A 47 5.84 -5.70 2.51
N VAL A 48 4.77 -5.21 1.92
CA VAL A 48 4.45 -3.78 1.80
C VAL A 48 3.18 -3.53 2.57
N ARG A 49 3.16 -2.49 3.39
CA ARG A 49 1.95 -1.95 3.99
C ARG A 49 1.70 -0.57 3.41
N LEU A 50 0.52 -0.40 2.85
CA LEU A 50 0.01 0.87 2.38
C LEU A 50 -1.07 1.35 3.35
N ARG A 51 -1.25 2.67 3.43
CA ARG A 51 -2.29 3.31 4.22
C ARG A 51 -3.00 4.38 3.40
N ARG A 52 -4.28 4.61 3.67
CA ARG A 52 -5.03 5.75 3.13
C ARG A 52 -5.96 6.33 4.18
N LYS A 53 -6.26 7.62 4.09
CA LYS A 53 -7.20 8.28 5.01
C LYS A 53 -8.64 7.84 4.70
N ILE A 54 -9.41 7.52 5.73
CA ILE A 54 -10.85 7.26 5.58
C ILE A 54 -11.57 8.59 5.59
N ILE A 55 -12.15 8.96 4.44
CA ILE A 55 -13.03 10.13 4.33
C ILE A 55 -14.43 9.69 4.76
N LYS A 56 -14.80 10.00 6.01
CA LYS A 56 -16.18 9.81 6.49
C LYS A 56 -17.01 10.98 5.98
N ALA A 57 -17.75 10.79 4.89
CA ALA A 57 -18.73 11.78 4.47
C ALA A 57 -19.85 11.84 5.52
N SER A 58 -19.92 12.94 6.27
CA SER A 58 -21.08 13.25 7.09
C SER A 58 -22.24 13.55 6.15
N ARG A 59 -23.22 12.64 6.10
CA ARG A 59 -24.49 12.87 5.39
C ARG A 59 -25.19 14.03 6.09
N THR A 60 -25.24 15.18 5.42
CA THR A 60 -26.14 16.27 5.83
C THR A 60 -27.52 15.95 5.26
N LEU A 61 -28.51 15.83 6.15
CA LEU A 61 -29.94 15.85 5.83
C LEU A 61 -30.45 17.28 5.90
#